data_AF-A0A519RRM2-F1
#
_entry.id   AF-A0A519RRM2-F1
#
_cell.length_a   1.000
_cell.length_b   1.000
_cell.length_c   1.000
_cell.angle_alpha   90.00
_cell.angle_beta   90.00
_cell.angle_gamma   90.00
#
_symmetry.space_group_name_H-M   'P 1'
#
loop_
_entity.id
_entity.type
_entity.pdbx_description
1 polymer ?
#
loop_
_entity_poly.entity_id
_entity_poly.type
_entity_poly.pdbx_seq_one_letter_code
_entity_poly.pdbx_strand_id
1 'polypeptide(L)'
;MEFIVAFLVLIAFSIFMSFKEVEMEDVPYFQHHFRDIQVSPKEFYQAVTDVLKDHQIPGLWTSIVTRPEGGIFSPSRMYLRISRKNIVIDLCSFHFGTGQFVSCRTGYRTNLRTKALGEKTIANRILEIAHFQQTFYRRDQQAMFRKLVDGAINEVIQSIRTIHGRKQRR
;
A
#
# COMPACT_ATOMS: atom_id res chain seq x y z
N MET A 1 13.08 8.69 -40.30
CA MET A 1 12.98 7.57 -39.33
C MET A 1 13.60 7.93 -37.98
N GLU A 2 14.78 8.54 -37.93
CA GLU A 2 15.48 8.86 -36.67
C GLU A 2 14.68 9.76 -35.70
N PHE A 3 13.98 10.78 -36.22
CA PHE A 3 13.13 11.64 -35.39
C PHE A 3 11.97 10.91 -34.71
N ILE A 4 11.40 9.88 -35.37
CA ILE A 4 10.29 9.09 -34.82
C ILE A 4 10.82 8.20 -33.69
N VAL A 5 12.00 7.59 -33.87
CA VAL A 5 12.64 6.76 -32.85
C VAL A 5 13.02 7.59 -31.63
N ALA A 6 13.62 8.78 -31.82
CA ALA A 6 13.97 9.67 -30.72
C ALA A 6 12.73 10.14 -29.93
N PHE A 7 11.63 10.45 -30.63
CA PHE A 7 10.37 10.84 -30.00
C PHE A 7 9.74 9.69 -29.19
N LEU A 8 9.77 8.46 -29.71
CA LEU A 8 9.29 7.28 -28.98
C LEU A 8 10.15 6.97 -27.74
N VAL A 9 11.47 7.16 -27.82
CA VAL A 9 12.37 7.01 -26.67
C VAL A 9 12.07 8.07 -25.60
N LEU A 10 11.84 9.32 -25.99
CA LEU A 10 11.46 10.39 -25.05
C LEU A 10 10.10 10.14 -24.40
N ILE A 11 9.12 9.61 -25.15
CA ILE A 11 7.82 9.20 -24.60
C ILE A 11 7.99 8.03 -23.64
N ALA A 12 8.70 6.97 -24.04
CA ALA A 12 8.96 5.82 -23.18
C ALA A 12 9.72 6.23 -21.91
N PHE A 13 10.70 7.13 -22.03
CA PHE A 13 11.44 7.69 -20.92
C PHE A 13 10.56 8.58 -20.04
N SER A 14 9.67 9.39 -20.61
CA SER A 14 8.71 10.22 -19.85
C SER A 14 7.67 9.37 -19.10
N ILE A 15 7.20 8.29 -19.72
CA ILE A 15 6.30 7.30 -19.11
C ILE A 15 7.04 6.54 -18.01
N PHE A 16 8.29 6.14 -18.23
CA PHE A 16 9.16 5.53 -17.23
C PHE A 16 9.41 6.48 -16.06
N MET A 17 9.76 7.75 -16.31
CA MET A 17 9.93 8.76 -15.26
C MET A 17 8.63 9.10 -14.52
N SER A 18 7.47 8.71 -15.08
CA SER A 18 6.17 8.82 -14.40
C SER A 18 5.91 7.68 -13.41
N PHE A 19 6.88 6.79 -13.15
CA PHE A 19 6.88 5.93 -11.97
C PHE A 19 6.81 6.79 -10.71
N LYS A 20 5.58 7.10 -10.28
CA LYS A 20 5.28 7.85 -9.06
C LYS A 20 5.93 7.12 -7.88
N GLU A 21 6.99 7.70 -7.34
CA GLU A 21 7.57 7.25 -6.09
C GLU A 21 6.49 7.31 -4.98
N VAL A 22 6.42 6.24 -4.21
CA VAL A 22 5.58 6.18 -3.02
C VAL A 22 6.53 6.19 -1.84
N GLU A 23 6.49 7.28 -1.08
CA GLU A 23 7.19 7.39 0.19
C GLU A 23 6.36 6.65 1.24
N MET A 24 6.93 5.59 1.82
CA MET A 24 6.27 4.77 2.83
C MET A 24 6.69 5.23 4.22
N GLU A 25 5.77 5.19 5.18
CA GLU A 25 6.09 5.38 6.58
C GLU A 25 7.00 4.25 7.09
N ASP A 26 7.99 4.63 7.89
CA ASP A 26 9.01 3.71 8.43
C ASP A 26 8.45 2.70 9.44
N VAL A 27 7.37 3.07 10.13
CA VAL A 27 6.73 2.25 11.15
C VAL A 27 5.35 1.80 10.65
N PRO A 28 5.01 0.50 10.73
CA PRO A 28 3.67 0.04 10.41
C PRO A 28 2.65 0.63 11.40
N TYR A 29 1.53 1.13 10.88
CA TYR A 29 0.45 1.66 11.73
C TYR A 29 -0.40 0.55 12.33
N PHE A 30 -0.41 -0.62 11.69
CA PHE A 30 -1.09 -1.83 12.14
C PHE A 30 -0.13 -3.00 12.05
N GLN A 31 -0.07 -3.80 13.11
CA GLN A 31 0.64 -5.07 13.14
C GLN A 31 -0.04 -6.01 14.13
N HIS A 32 -0.24 -7.26 13.74
CA HIS A 32 -0.86 -8.25 14.61
C HIS A 32 -0.43 -9.67 14.24
N HIS A 33 -0.21 -10.51 15.26
CA HIS A 33 0.01 -11.95 15.09
C HIS A 33 -1.28 -12.71 15.39
N PHE A 34 -1.85 -13.33 14.35
CA PHE A 34 -3.05 -14.14 14.47
C PHE A 34 -2.66 -15.60 14.66
N ARG A 35 -2.84 -16.11 15.88
CA ARG A 35 -2.64 -17.52 16.22
C ARG A 35 -3.61 -18.43 15.48
N ASP A 36 -3.17 -19.65 15.22
CA ASP A 36 -3.97 -20.78 14.72
C ASP A 36 -4.60 -20.53 13.34
N ILE A 37 -4.00 -19.62 12.57
CA ILE A 37 -4.35 -19.34 11.18
C ILE A 37 -3.06 -19.43 10.37
N GLN A 38 -3.11 -20.19 9.28
CA GLN A 38 -2.02 -20.27 8.32
C GLN A 38 -2.63 -20.36 6.92
N VAL A 39 -2.48 -19.28 6.16
CA VAL A 39 -2.94 -19.20 4.77
C VAL A 39 -1.84 -18.63 3.91
N SER A 40 -1.79 -18.99 2.64
CA SER A 40 -0.76 -18.42 1.77
C SER A 40 -0.97 -16.90 1.65
N PRO A 41 0.10 -16.08 1.54
CA PRO A 41 -0.04 -14.64 1.36
C PRO A 41 -0.93 -14.28 0.17
N LYS A 42 -0.84 -15.05 -0.93
CA LYS A 42 -1.64 -14.82 -2.14
C LYS A 42 -3.14 -15.02 -1.89
N GLU A 43 -3.52 -16.10 -1.21
CA GLU A 43 -4.92 -16.35 -0.83
C GLU A 43 -5.43 -15.28 0.12
N PHE A 44 -4.61 -14.89 1.10
CA PHE A 44 -4.96 -13.81 2.04
C PHE A 44 -5.18 -12.48 1.31
N TYR A 45 -4.28 -12.11 0.39
CA TYR A 45 -4.39 -10.88 -0.39
C TYR A 45 -5.59 -10.88 -1.33
N GLN A 46 -5.90 -12.02 -1.93
CA GLN A 46 -7.09 -12.17 -2.75
C GLN A 46 -8.36 -11.97 -1.92
N ALA A 47 -8.47 -12.64 -0.76
CA ALA A 47 -9.61 -12.50 0.12
C ALA A 47 -9.81 -11.04 0.61
N VAL A 48 -8.72 -10.35 0.99
CA VAL A 48 -8.79 -8.93 1.35
C VAL A 48 -9.23 -8.08 0.17
N THR A 49 -8.72 -8.35 -1.03
CA THR A 49 -9.10 -7.64 -2.25
C THR A 49 -10.59 -7.79 -2.56
N ASP A 50 -11.14 -8.98 -2.36
CA ASP A 50 -12.55 -9.27 -2.65
C ASP A 50 -13.46 -8.52 -1.66
N VAL A 51 -13.19 -8.58 -0.35
CA VAL A 51 -13.91 -7.78 0.66
C VAL A 51 -13.84 -6.29 0.35
N LEU A 52 -12.65 -5.78 -0.02
CA LEU A 52 -12.47 -4.37 -0.38
C LEU A 52 -13.26 -3.95 -1.63
N LYS A 53 -13.43 -4.84 -2.61
CA LYS A 53 -14.25 -4.58 -3.81
C LYS A 53 -15.73 -4.50 -3.48
N ASP A 54 -16.20 -5.32 -2.55
CA ASP A 54 -17.60 -5.34 -2.11
C ASP A 54 -18.03 -4.03 -1.44
N HIS A 55 -17.08 -3.30 -0.85
CA HIS A 55 -17.32 -1.96 -0.30
C HIS A 55 -17.48 -0.85 -1.36
N GLN A 56 -17.27 -1.13 -2.66
CA GLN A 56 -17.50 -0.21 -3.80
C GLN A 56 -16.86 1.19 -3.63
N ILE A 57 -15.66 1.25 -3.06
CA ILE A 57 -15.03 2.51 -2.68
C ILE A 57 -14.55 3.26 -3.93
N PRO A 58 -15.01 4.51 -4.17
CA PRO A 58 -14.60 5.26 -5.34
C PRO A 58 -13.08 5.53 -5.38
N GLY A 59 -12.46 5.19 -6.52
CA GLY A 59 -11.04 5.40 -6.76
C GLY A 59 -10.11 4.49 -5.95
N LEU A 60 -10.62 3.37 -5.42
CA LEU A 60 -9.82 2.32 -4.81
C LEU A 60 -9.13 1.50 -5.90
N TRP A 61 -7.86 1.20 -5.70
CA TRP A 61 -7.08 0.33 -6.57
C TRP A 61 -6.25 -0.64 -5.75
N THR A 62 -6.24 -1.91 -6.14
CA THR A 62 -5.41 -2.95 -5.51
C THR A 62 -4.43 -3.53 -6.51
N SER A 63 -3.18 -3.72 -6.11
CA SER A 63 -2.17 -4.38 -6.93
C SER A 63 -1.19 -5.15 -6.06
N ILE A 64 -0.64 -6.24 -6.59
CA ILE A 64 0.49 -6.90 -5.95
C ILE A 64 1.77 -6.13 -6.28
N VAL A 65 2.57 -5.83 -5.27
CA VAL A 65 3.90 -5.23 -5.44
C VAL A 65 4.95 -6.07 -4.75
N THR A 66 6.13 -6.13 -5.36
CA THR A 66 7.27 -6.90 -4.87
C THR A 66 8.34 -5.92 -4.41
N ARG A 67 8.86 -6.10 -3.19
CA ARG A 67 9.94 -5.28 -2.63
C ARG A 67 11.13 -6.17 -2.26
N PRO A 68 12.36 -5.86 -2.70
CA PRO A 68 13.54 -6.58 -2.22
C PRO A 68 13.69 -6.38 -0.71
N GLU A 69 14.11 -7.41 0.02
CA GLU A 69 14.40 -7.31 1.46
C GLU A 69 15.67 -6.52 1.75
N GLY A 70 16.56 -6.40 0.77
CA GLY A 70 17.83 -5.69 0.87
C GLY A 70 18.42 -5.40 -0.52
N GLY A 71 19.66 -5.83 -0.76
CA GLY A 71 20.38 -5.56 -2.01
C GLY A 71 19.80 -6.26 -3.25
N ILE A 72 20.45 -6.04 -4.40
CA ILE A 72 20.02 -6.50 -5.74
C ILE A 72 19.79 -8.02 -5.82
N PHE A 73 20.45 -8.81 -4.97
CA PHE A 73 20.32 -10.27 -4.91
C PHE A 73 19.48 -10.79 -3.74
N SER A 74 18.85 -9.90 -2.98
CA SER A 74 18.02 -10.31 -1.85
C SER A 74 16.71 -10.94 -2.32
N PRO A 75 16.13 -11.88 -1.53
CA PRO A 75 14.77 -12.31 -1.75
C PRO A 75 13.84 -11.11 -1.74
N SER A 76 12.75 -11.20 -2.49
CA SER A 76 11.74 -10.15 -2.50
C SER A 76 10.47 -10.60 -1.80
N ARG A 77 9.87 -9.68 -1.04
CA ARG A 77 8.58 -9.87 -0.39
C ARG A 77 7.46 -9.32 -1.24
N MET A 78 6.36 -10.06 -1.26
CA MET A 78 5.12 -9.68 -1.92
C MET A 78 4.21 -8.95 -0.93
N TYR A 79 3.66 -7.81 -1.36
CA TYR A 79 2.72 -7.00 -0.61
C TYR A 79 1.45 -6.77 -1.43
N LEU A 80 0.31 -6.72 -0.75
CA LEU A 80 -0.90 -6.17 -1.34
C LEU A 80 -0.86 -4.64 -1.18
N ARG A 81 -0.71 -3.94 -2.29
CA ARG A 81 -0.80 -2.48 -2.33
C ARG A 81 -2.25 -2.06 -2.56
N ILE A 82 -2.78 -1.31 -1.62
CA ILE A 82 -4.14 -0.75 -1.63
C ILE A 82 -3.98 0.77 -1.76
N SER A 83 -4.40 1.34 -2.87
CA SER A 83 -4.25 2.77 -3.18
C SER A 83 -5.61 3.45 -3.26
N ARG A 84 -5.69 4.67 -2.72
CA ARG A 84 -6.82 5.58 -2.95
C ARG A 84 -6.32 7.02 -2.96
N LYS A 85 -6.57 7.73 -4.08
CA LYS A 85 -6.05 9.09 -4.31
C LYS A 85 -4.53 9.12 -4.09
N ASN A 86 -4.06 9.88 -3.10
CA ASN A 86 -2.65 10.05 -2.78
C ASN A 86 -2.18 9.14 -1.64
N ILE A 87 -3.07 8.33 -1.05
CA ILE A 87 -2.76 7.45 0.07
C ILE A 87 -2.59 6.03 -0.46
N VAL A 88 -1.55 5.37 0.01
CA VAL A 88 -1.20 3.99 -0.33
C VAL A 88 -1.05 3.22 0.97
N ILE A 89 -1.53 1.99 1.03
CA ILE A 89 -1.31 1.07 2.13
C ILE A 89 -0.69 -0.19 1.53
N ASP A 90 0.49 -0.56 2.00
CA ASP A 90 1.09 -1.85 1.68
C ASP A 90 0.81 -2.81 2.84
N LEU A 91 0.01 -3.83 2.55
CA LEU A 91 -0.34 -4.92 3.44
C LEU A 91 0.63 -6.08 3.22
N CYS A 92 1.23 -6.54 4.32
CA CYS A 92 2.08 -7.72 4.39
C CYS A 92 1.36 -8.83 5.15
N SER A 93 1.47 -10.06 4.67
CA SER A 93 1.03 -11.27 5.37
C SER A 93 2.09 -12.34 5.20
N PHE A 94 2.53 -12.96 6.30
CA PHE A 94 3.48 -14.07 6.27
C PHE A 94 3.32 -14.97 7.50
N HIS A 95 3.75 -16.23 7.37
CA HIS A 95 3.73 -17.20 8.47
C HIS A 95 4.83 -16.90 9.48
N PHE A 96 4.48 -16.87 10.76
CA PHE A 96 5.43 -16.69 11.86
C PHE A 96 5.09 -17.63 13.01
N GLY A 97 5.92 -18.66 13.22
CA GLY A 97 5.63 -19.72 14.18
C GLY A 97 4.35 -20.46 13.84
N THR A 98 3.43 -20.57 14.79
CA THR A 98 2.14 -21.27 14.64
C THR A 98 1.02 -20.41 14.05
N GLY A 99 1.28 -19.14 13.73
CA GLY A 99 0.27 -18.19 13.28
C GLY A 99 0.66 -17.37 12.06
N GLN A 100 -0.29 -16.55 11.62
CA GLN A 100 -0.11 -15.59 10.53
C GLN A 100 0.23 -14.22 11.13
N PHE A 101 1.37 -13.65 10.74
CA PHE A 101 1.67 -12.26 11.03
C PHE A 101 1.16 -11.38 9.90
N VAL A 102 0.51 -10.27 10.26
CA VAL A 102 -0.04 -9.28 9.34
C VAL A 102 0.42 -7.90 9.75
N SER A 103 0.87 -7.10 8.79
CA SER A 103 1.22 -5.69 9.04
C SER A 103 0.84 -4.79 7.87
N CYS A 104 0.52 -3.53 8.19
CA CYS A 104 0.19 -2.51 7.20
C CYS A 104 1.06 -1.27 7.40
N ARG A 105 1.65 -0.80 6.31
CA ARG A 105 2.37 0.47 6.25
C ARG A 105 1.60 1.44 5.38
N THR A 106 1.45 2.68 5.83
CA THR A 106 0.90 3.74 4.97
C THR A 106 2.04 4.38 4.19
N GLY A 107 1.75 4.84 3.00
CA GLY A 107 2.61 5.71 2.24
C GLY A 107 1.80 6.72 1.45
N TYR A 108 2.50 7.68 0.86
CA TYR A 108 1.90 8.75 0.09
C TYR A 108 2.53 8.83 -1.29
N ARG A 109 1.68 9.06 -2.31
CA ARG A 109 2.16 9.33 -3.66
C ARG A 109 2.70 10.75 -3.69
N THR A 110 4.01 10.87 -3.80
CA THR A 110 4.69 12.13 -4.06
C THR A 110 4.84 12.31 -5.57
N ASN A 111 4.81 13.56 -6.05
CA ASN A 111 5.21 13.89 -7.41
C ASN A 111 6.64 14.44 -7.39
N LEU A 112 7.40 14.23 -8.48
CA LEU A 112 8.76 14.76 -8.63
C LEU A 112 8.84 16.27 -8.35
N ARG A 113 7.75 17.02 -8.60
CA ARG A 113 7.61 18.43 -8.23
C ARG A 113 7.63 18.67 -6.72
N THR A 114 6.95 17.86 -5.88
CA THR A 114 7.02 18.03 -4.42
C THR A 114 8.38 17.65 -3.86
N LYS A 115 9.08 16.69 -4.49
CA LYS A 115 10.43 16.31 -4.09
C LYS A 115 11.46 17.40 -4.44
N ALA A 116 11.36 17.97 -5.65
CA ALA A 116 12.22 19.07 -6.09
C ALA A 116 11.95 20.40 -5.35
N LEU A 117 10.71 20.66 -4.92
CA LEU A 117 10.39 21.78 -4.02
C LEU A 117 10.81 21.53 -2.55
N GLY A 118 11.34 20.35 -2.21
CA GLY A 118 11.88 20.05 -0.87
C GLY A 118 13.22 20.73 -0.58
N GLU A 119 13.84 21.41 -1.56
CA GLU A 119 15.14 22.05 -1.40
C GLU A 119 14.99 23.54 -1.01
N LYS A 120 15.04 23.78 0.31
CA LYS A 120 15.65 24.93 1.03
C LYS A 120 15.54 26.33 0.41
N THR A 121 14.35 26.80 0.03
CA THR A 121 14.12 28.26 -0.19
C THR A 121 13.02 28.79 0.72
N ILE A 122 13.09 30.08 1.10
CA ILE A 122 12.08 30.75 1.95
C ILE A 122 10.69 30.70 1.28
N ALA A 123 10.65 30.77 -0.06
CA ALA A 123 9.43 30.56 -0.83
C ALA A 123 8.84 29.15 -0.64
N ASN A 124 9.68 28.10 -0.55
CA ASN A 124 9.22 26.75 -0.22
C ASN A 124 8.69 26.68 1.20
N ARG A 125 9.27 27.39 2.18
CA ARG A 125 8.71 27.45 3.54
C ARG A 125 7.30 28.06 3.57
N ILE A 126 7.07 29.12 2.78
CA ILE A 126 5.76 29.78 2.65
C ILE A 126 4.77 28.89 1.88
N LEU A 127 5.22 28.25 0.79
CA LEU A 127 4.39 27.33 0.02
C LEU A 127 4.08 26.06 0.81
N GLU A 128 5.02 25.57 1.61
CA GLU A 128 4.83 24.50 2.57
C GLU A 128 3.78 24.94 3.58
N ILE A 129 3.91 26.06 4.29
CA ILE A 129 2.88 26.54 5.22
C ILE A 129 1.48 26.63 4.57
N ALA A 130 1.41 27.03 3.29
CA ALA A 130 0.16 27.04 2.51
C ALA A 130 -0.33 25.64 2.07
N HIS A 131 0.57 24.68 1.81
CA HIS A 131 0.26 23.30 1.41
C HIS A 131 0.17 22.29 2.58
N PHE A 132 0.75 22.58 3.74
CA PHE A 132 1.07 21.65 4.85
C PHE A 132 0.07 21.65 5.99
N GLN A 133 -0.98 22.45 5.95
CA GLN A 133 -2.13 22.06 6.72
C GLN A 133 -2.73 20.85 5.99
N GLN A 134 -2.29 19.64 6.39
CA GLN A 134 -3.15 18.48 6.28
C GLN A 134 -4.47 18.92 6.91
N THR A 135 -5.40 19.35 6.06
CA THR A 135 -6.69 19.81 6.53
C THR A 135 -7.30 18.68 7.35
N PHE A 136 -8.09 19.00 8.37
CA PHE A 136 -8.77 17.97 9.17
C PHE A 136 -9.43 16.93 8.27
N TYR A 137 -10.04 17.38 7.16
CA TYR A 137 -10.54 16.53 6.09
C TYR A 137 -9.53 15.52 5.54
N ARG A 138 -8.29 15.90 5.21
CA ARG A 138 -7.27 14.94 4.70
C ARG A 138 -6.88 13.92 5.76
N ARG A 139 -6.74 14.34 7.02
CA ARG A 139 -6.45 13.43 8.14
C ARG A 139 -7.59 12.45 8.36
N ASP A 140 -8.83 12.93 8.30
CA ASP A 140 -10.03 12.09 8.43
C ASP A 140 -10.14 11.09 7.27
N GLN A 141 -9.83 11.51 6.04
CA GLN A 141 -9.78 10.61 4.88
C GLN A 141 -8.73 9.51 5.06
N GLN A 142 -7.57 9.84 5.63
CA GLN A 142 -6.52 8.86 5.93
C GLN A 142 -6.94 7.91 7.05
N ALA A 143 -7.46 8.43 8.16
CA ALA A 143 -7.91 7.63 9.29
C ALA A 143 -9.04 6.68 8.86
N MET A 144 -10.03 7.18 8.12
CA MET A 144 -11.10 6.38 7.54
C MET A 144 -10.56 5.29 6.63
N PHE A 145 -9.61 5.62 5.74
CA PHE A 145 -9.05 4.63 4.82
C PHE A 145 -8.27 3.53 5.53
N ARG A 146 -7.47 3.87 6.54
CA ARG A 146 -6.80 2.89 7.42
C ARG A 146 -7.81 1.99 8.10
N LYS A 147 -8.84 2.58 8.73
CA LYS A 147 -9.89 1.82 9.44
C LYS A 147 -10.68 0.89 8.53
N LEU A 148 -10.91 1.30 7.28
CA LEU A 148 -11.55 0.45 6.30
C LEU A 148 -10.68 -0.77 5.95
N VAL A 149 -9.38 -0.58 5.73
CA VAL A 149 -8.45 -1.69 5.48
C VAL A 149 -8.35 -2.60 6.70
N ASP A 150 -8.27 -2.04 7.91
CA ASP A 150 -8.28 -2.81 9.16
C ASP A 150 -9.56 -3.66 9.30
N GLY A 151 -10.71 -3.09 8.94
CA GLY A 151 -12.00 -3.78 8.92
C GLY A 151 -11.99 -4.97 7.97
N ALA A 152 -11.55 -4.77 6.73
CA ALA A 152 -11.45 -5.82 5.73
C ALA A 152 -10.50 -6.96 6.17
N ILE A 153 -9.37 -6.61 6.78
CA ILE A 153 -8.43 -7.61 7.35
C ILE A 153 -9.12 -8.43 8.43
N ASN A 154 -9.82 -7.79 9.36
CA ASN A 154 -10.50 -8.47 10.46
C ASN A 154 -11.63 -9.39 9.95
N GLU A 155 -12.38 -8.97 8.93
CA GLU A 155 -13.41 -9.78 8.30
C GLU A 155 -12.82 -11.04 7.66
N VAL A 156 -11.72 -10.90 6.90
CA VAL A 156 -11.01 -12.03 6.31
C VAL A 156 -10.46 -12.97 7.38
N ILE A 157 -9.89 -12.44 8.46
CA ILE A 157 -9.40 -13.25 9.58
C ILE A 157 -10.54 -14.03 10.25
N GLN A 158 -11.71 -13.41 10.45
CA GLN A 158 -12.89 -14.06 11.03
C GLN A 158 -13.45 -15.15 10.11
N SER A 159 -13.48 -14.91 8.80
CA SER A 159 -13.95 -15.91 7.83
C SER A 159 -13.01 -17.13 7.80
N ILE A 160 -11.70 -16.90 7.78
CA ILE A 160 -10.69 -17.98 7.82
C ILE A 160 -10.80 -18.79 9.11
N ARG A 161 -10.96 -18.14 10.28
CA ARG A 161 -11.15 -18.82 11.57
C ARG A 161 -12.41 -19.68 11.57
N THR A 162 -13.50 -19.17 11.01
CA THR A 162 -14.77 -19.92 10.93
C THR A 162 -14.61 -21.18 10.08
N ILE A 163 -13.90 -21.09 8.95
CA ILE A 163 -13.63 -22.22 8.07
C ILE A 163 -12.72 -23.25 8.74
N HIS A 164 -11.63 -22.82 9.37
CA HIS A 164 -10.69 -23.71 10.08
C HIS A 164 -11.34 -24.39 11.29
N GLY A 165 -12.10 -23.65 12.10
CA GLY A 165 -12.83 -24.20 13.24
C GLY A 165 -13.89 -25.24 12.84
N ARG A 166 -14.47 -25.13 11.64
CA ARG A 166 -15.36 -26.15 11.08
C ARG A 166 -14.63 -27.41 10.62
N LYS A 167 -13.40 -27.29 10.12
CA LYS A 167 -12.60 -28.42 9.63
C LYS A 167 -12.05 -29.30 10.75
N GLN A 168 -11.81 -28.73 11.93
CA GLN A 168 -11.28 -29.46 13.09
C GLN A 168 -12.34 -30.22 13.91
N ARG A 169 -13.62 -30.02 13.60
CA ARG A 169 -14.78 -30.67 14.26
C ARG A 169 -15.40 -31.82 13.45
N ARG A 170 -14.81 -32.17 12.31
CA ARG A 170 -15.17 -33.35 11.50
C ARG A 170 -14.04 -34.36 11.60
#